data_AF-A0A0R2PWX6-F1
#
_entry.id   AF-A0A0R2PWX6-F1
#
_cell.length_a   1.000
_cell.length_b   1.000
_cell.length_c   1.000
_cell.angle_alpha   90.00
_cell.angle_beta   90.00
_cell.angle_gamma   90.00
#
_symmetry.space_group_name_H-M   'P 1'
#
loop_
_entity.id
_entity.type
_entity.pdbx_description
1 polymer ?
#
loop_
_entity_poly.entity_id
_entity_poly.type
_entity_poly.pdbx_seq_one_letter_code
_entity_poly.pdbx_strand_id
1 'polypeptide(L)'
;MMGIKKGVEGVALPALKERRTRVTSVDAPLTTDTTRSDVASDNQIPTVPFFGSRVVKGIALADYSSMLDERALYVGQWGLKSERGKYEEMVEDQGRPRLRSLLNDAVSQGWINAAVVYGYFPCYSEGNDLVILHHEGEKKDSERLRFTFPRQRRDRRLCLSDFFKSKESGQIDVVAFHVVTMGQSVSQATAKLFAANEYREYLELHGLSVQLTEALAEHWHARIRSELGFASDDSRELSEILDQGYRGSRYSFGYPACPDLGAQVQLCELLEPDRIGVELSDEFQLHPEQSTSAIIVHHPEAKYFNAN
;
A
#
# COMPACT_ATOMS: atom_id res chain seq x y z
N MET A 1 8.10 -19.57 45.57
CA MET A 1 8.85 -20.18 44.44
C MET A 1 10.07 -21.01 44.86
N MET A 2 10.81 -20.63 45.91
CA MET A 2 12.06 -21.33 46.30
C MET A 2 11.86 -22.69 47.01
N GLY A 3 10.68 -22.94 47.62
CA GLY A 3 10.30 -24.25 48.17
C GLY A 3 9.80 -25.27 47.14
N ILE A 4 9.33 -24.80 45.97
CA ILE A 4 8.84 -25.63 44.86
C ILE A 4 10.01 -26.28 44.13
N LYS A 5 11.13 -25.55 43.95
CA LYS A 5 12.37 -26.09 43.39
C LYS A 5 13.07 -27.12 44.30
N LYS A 6 12.66 -27.24 45.57
CA LYS A 6 13.25 -28.15 46.56
C LYS A 6 12.34 -29.34 46.92
N GLY A 7 11.18 -29.51 46.25
CA GLY A 7 10.34 -30.71 46.40
C GLY A 7 9.72 -30.91 47.78
N VAL A 8 9.37 -29.83 48.49
CA VAL A 8 8.71 -29.91 49.80
C VAL A 8 7.22 -30.25 49.62
N GLU A 9 6.75 -31.35 50.23
CA GLU A 9 5.33 -31.74 50.22
C GLU A 9 4.44 -30.67 50.87
N GLY A 10 3.32 -30.33 50.21
CA GLY A 10 2.30 -29.39 50.71
C GLY A 10 2.32 -27.97 50.14
N VAL A 11 3.22 -27.64 49.19
CA VAL A 11 3.28 -26.30 48.57
C VAL A 11 2.47 -26.25 47.27
N ALA A 12 1.32 -25.55 47.28
CA ALA A 12 0.49 -25.33 46.10
C ALA A 12 0.82 -24.01 45.38
N LEU A 13 0.49 -23.95 44.08
CA LEU A 13 0.61 -22.73 43.28
C LEU A 13 -0.40 -21.67 43.75
N PRO A 14 -0.04 -20.36 43.74
CA PRO A 14 -1.01 -19.30 43.97
C PRO A 14 -2.07 -19.32 42.86
N ALA A 15 -3.31 -18.97 43.21
CA ALA A 15 -4.41 -18.91 42.27
C ALA A 15 -4.10 -17.96 41.09
N LEU A 16 -4.49 -18.36 39.88
CA LEU A 16 -4.36 -17.55 38.68
C LEU A 16 -5.10 -16.22 38.88
N LYS A 17 -4.41 -15.12 38.61
CA LYS A 17 -4.97 -13.77 38.74
C LYS A 17 -6.06 -13.59 37.68
N GLU A 18 -7.30 -13.41 38.11
CA GLU A 18 -8.42 -13.18 37.19
C GLU A 18 -8.19 -11.94 36.34
N ARG A 19 -8.29 -12.12 35.02
CA ARG A 19 -8.16 -11.05 34.04
C ARG A 19 -9.42 -10.20 34.09
N ARG A 20 -9.37 -9.06 34.80
CA ARG A 20 -10.41 -8.03 34.73
C ARG A 20 -10.25 -7.25 33.44
N THR A 21 -10.97 -7.66 32.39
CA THR A 21 -11.10 -6.86 31.17
C THR A 21 -12.10 -5.74 31.44
N ARG A 22 -11.70 -4.48 31.20
CA ARG A 22 -12.62 -3.35 31.26
C ARG A 22 -13.67 -3.56 30.17
N VAL A 23 -14.93 -3.78 30.57
CA VAL A 23 -16.06 -3.77 29.64
C VAL A 23 -16.16 -2.34 29.12
N THR A 24 -15.71 -2.13 27.90
CA THR A 24 -15.96 -0.90 27.18
C THR A 24 -17.34 -1.08 26.57
N SER A 25 -18.34 -0.38 27.09
CA SER A 25 -19.70 -0.39 26.57
C SER A 25 -19.66 0.00 25.08
N VAL A 26 -20.07 -0.91 24.19
CA VAL A 26 -20.09 -0.71 22.73
C VAL A 26 -21.42 -0.08 22.28
N ASP A 27 -22.38 0.14 23.19
CA ASP A 27 -23.77 0.48 22.85
C ASP A 27 -24.13 1.97 22.90
N ALA A 28 -23.25 2.84 22.41
CA ALA A 28 -23.69 4.18 21.98
C ALA A 28 -23.89 4.12 20.46
N PRO A 29 -25.05 4.50 19.89
CA PRO A 29 -25.17 4.68 18.46
C PRO A 29 -24.12 5.72 18.04
N LEU A 30 -23.08 5.27 17.35
CA LEU A 30 -22.03 6.13 16.85
C LEU A 30 -22.66 7.01 15.77
N THR A 31 -23.07 8.23 16.13
CA THR A 31 -23.32 9.25 15.12
C THR A 31 -22.03 9.40 14.33
N THR A 32 -22.08 9.07 13.03
CA THR A 32 -20.89 9.12 12.18
C THR A 32 -20.41 10.57 12.14
N ASP A 33 -19.22 10.80 12.67
CA ASP A 33 -18.61 12.11 12.69
C ASP A 33 -18.15 12.49 11.29
N THR A 34 -18.79 13.52 10.73
CA THR A 34 -18.50 14.07 9.39
C THR A 34 -17.84 15.45 9.46
N THR A 35 -17.44 15.90 10.66
CA THR A 35 -16.76 17.19 10.81
C THR A 35 -15.37 17.10 10.20
N ARG A 36 -15.14 17.89 9.15
CA ARG A 36 -13.85 17.98 8.46
C ARG A 36 -12.70 18.31 9.44
N SER A 37 -11.52 17.75 9.19
CA SER A 37 -10.29 18.06 9.92
C SER A 37 -9.79 19.49 9.65
N ASP A 38 -8.68 19.85 10.30
CA ASP A 38 -7.95 21.11 10.12
C ASP A 38 -7.01 21.12 8.89
N VAL A 39 -7.10 20.11 8.01
CA VAL A 39 -6.35 20.06 6.74
C VAL A 39 -6.65 21.31 5.91
N ALA A 40 -5.60 21.93 5.38
CA ALA A 40 -5.72 23.15 4.59
C ALA A 40 -6.62 22.95 3.37
N SER A 41 -7.44 23.96 3.06
CA SER A 41 -8.40 23.91 1.95
C SER A 41 -7.95 24.74 0.74
N ASP A 42 -6.83 25.45 0.86
CA ASP A 42 -6.27 26.37 -0.14
C ASP A 42 -5.25 25.70 -1.08
N ASN A 43 -5.00 24.40 -0.93
CA ASN A 43 -4.14 23.65 -1.84
C ASN A 43 -4.59 23.81 -3.30
N GLN A 44 -3.63 23.98 -4.19
CA GLN A 44 -3.88 24.08 -5.62
C GLN A 44 -4.22 22.71 -6.21
N ILE A 45 -5.24 22.67 -7.07
CA ILE A 45 -5.60 21.46 -7.80
C ILE A 45 -4.59 21.30 -8.94
N PRO A 46 -3.84 20.18 -9.00
CA PRO A 46 -2.88 19.95 -10.07
C PRO A 46 -3.59 19.75 -11.41
N THR A 47 -2.89 20.05 -12.50
CA THR A 47 -3.34 19.67 -13.84
C THR A 47 -2.93 18.22 -14.10
N VAL A 48 -3.85 17.41 -14.59
CA VAL A 48 -3.58 16.02 -14.97
C VAL A 48 -3.33 15.85 -16.46
N PRO A 49 -2.50 14.89 -16.87
CA PRO A 49 -2.21 14.66 -18.29
C PRO A 49 -3.39 14.06 -19.06
N PHE A 50 -4.34 13.41 -18.38
CA PHE A 50 -5.56 12.83 -18.94
C PHE A 50 -6.56 12.52 -17.82
N PHE A 51 -7.82 12.22 -18.18
CA PHE A 51 -8.79 11.57 -17.30
C PHE A 51 -9.09 10.15 -17.80
N GLY A 52 -9.52 9.28 -16.89
CA GLY A 52 -9.70 7.86 -17.15
C GLY A 52 -8.47 7.04 -16.77
N SER A 53 -8.38 5.80 -17.27
CA SER A 53 -7.32 4.86 -16.92
C SER A 53 -6.49 4.44 -18.13
N ARG A 54 -5.19 4.18 -17.90
CA ARG A 54 -4.22 3.71 -18.89
C ARG A 54 -3.46 2.51 -18.36
N VAL A 55 -3.10 1.62 -19.28
CA VAL A 55 -2.30 0.42 -19.01
C VAL A 55 -0.88 0.64 -19.52
N VAL A 56 0.11 0.25 -18.70
CA VAL A 56 1.51 0.15 -19.12
C VAL A 56 2.02 -1.25 -18.77
N LYS A 57 2.61 -1.91 -19.77
CA LYS A 57 3.18 -3.27 -19.67
C LYS A 57 4.61 -3.26 -20.17
N GLY A 58 5.39 -4.26 -19.78
CA GLY A 58 6.79 -4.39 -20.22
C GLY A 58 7.69 -3.33 -19.62
N ILE A 59 7.40 -2.94 -18.37
CA ILE A 59 8.20 -1.97 -17.62
C ILE A 59 9.55 -2.62 -17.32
N ALA A 60 10.65 -1.93 -17.63
CA ALA A 60 11.97 -2.52 -17.48
C ALA A 60 12.29 -2.67 -16.00
N LEU A 61 12.81 -3.83 -15.60
CA LEU A 61 13.26 -4.08 -14.22
C LEU A 61 14.26 -3.01 -13.73
N ALA A 62 15.10 -2.50 -14.63
CA ALA A 62 16.07 -1.46 -14.31
C ALA A 62 15.41 -0.14 -13.86
N ASP A 63 14.17 0.13 -14.27
CA ASP A 63 13.47 1.39 -13.96
C ASP A 63 13.04 1.48 -12.49
N TYR A 64 12.73 0.33 -11.87
CA TYR A 64 12.17 0.28 -10.51
C TYR A 64 12.99 -0.54 -9.51
N SER A 65 13.91 -1.40 -9.96
CA SER A 65 14.74 -2.21 -9.05
C SER A 65 15.64 -1.37 -8.13
N SER A 66 15.99 -0.14 -8.52
CA SER A 66 16.73 0.79 -7.66
C SER A 66 15.92 1.31 -6.47
N MET A 67 14.60 1.10 -6.46
CA MET A 67 13.70 1.49 -5.36
C MET A 67 13.41 0.32 -4.40
N LEU A 68 14.13 -0.80 -4.53
CA LEU A 68 14.02 -1.92 -3.59
C LEU A 68 14.42 -1.48 -2.17
N ASP A 69 13.56 -1.77 -1.19
CA ASP A 69 13.96 -1.74 0.21
C ASP A 69 14.78 -2.99 0.53
N GLU A 70 16.10 -2.85 0.35
CA GLU A 70 17.06 -3.92 0.63
C GLU A 70 17.01 -4.40 2.08
N ARG A 71 16.69 -3.52 3.02
CA ARG A 71 16.60 -3.91 4.43
C ARG A 71 15.38 -4.79 4.67
N ALA A 72 14.23 -4.42 4.11
CA ALA A 72 13.02 -5.22 4.16
C ALA A 72 13.21 -6.57 3.44
N LEU A 73 13.90 -6.59 2.30
CA LEU A 73 14.22 -7.82 1.58
C LEU A 73 15.15 -8.73 2.39
N TYR A 74 16.33 -8.24 2.76
CA TYR A 74 17.38 -9.07 3.36
C TYR A 74 17.03 -9.54 4.76
N VAL A 75 16.53 -8.64 5.62
CA VAL A 75 16.24 -8.97 7.01
C VAL A 75 14.80 -9.46 7.18
N GLY A 76 13.84 -8.79 6.54
CA GLY A 76 12.42 -9.10 6.69
C GLY A 76 12.02 -10.37 5.93
N GLN A 77 12.29 -10.42 4.63
CA GLN A 77 11.84 -11.51 3.77
C GLN A 77 12.79 -12.72 3.82
N TRP A 78 14.09 -12.50 3.70
CA TRP A 78 15.08 -13.59 3.64
C TRP A 78 15.62 -14.00 5.01
N GLY A 79 15.31 -13.25 6.06
CA GLY A 79 15.72 -13.58 7.42
C GLY A 79 17.24 -13.57 7.63
N LEU A 80 18.00 -12.84 6.81
CA LEU A 80 19.45 -12.71 6.99
C LEU A 80 19.75 -12.04 8.33
N LYS A 81 20.68 -12.63 9.06
CA LYS A 81 21.10 -12.17 10.39
C LYS A 81 22.49 -11.60 10.29
N SER A 82 22.66 -10.37 10.77
CA SER A 82 23.97 -9.75 10.98
C SER A 82 24.28 -9.66 12.47
N GLU A 83 25.56 -9.75 12.84
CA GLU A 83 26.00 -9.33 14.17
C GLU A 83 25.78 -7.82 14.33
N ARG A 84 25.72 -7.34 15.59
CA ARG A 84 25.50 -5.92 15.87
C ARG A 84 26.63 -5.09 15.26
N GLY A 85 26.27 -4.15 14.38
CA GLY A 85 27.23 -3.26 13.70
C GLY A 85 27.84 -3.84 12.41
N LYS A 86 27.48 -5.07 12.00
CA LYS A 86 27.96 -5.72 10.77
C LYS A 86 26.87 -5.88 9.71
N TYR A 87 25.92 -4.95 9.66
CA TYR A 87 24.84 -4.99 8.65
C TYR A 87 25.42 -4.89 7.24
N GLU A 88 26.31 -3.93 7.00
CA GLU A 88 26.89 -3.69 5.68
C GLU A 88 27.70 -4.88 5.15
N GLU A 89 28.49 -5.52 6.03
CA GLU A 89 29.23 -6.74 5.69
C GLU A 89 28.29 -7.87 5.25
N MET A 90 27.17 -8.07 5.96
CA MET A 90 26.15 -9.05 5.57
C MET A 90 25.50 -8.72 4.22
N VAL A 91 25.23 -7.43 3.96
CA VAL A 91 24.68 -6.96 2.69
C VAL A 91 25.63 -7.26 1.53
N GLU A 92 26.90 -6.89 1.65
CA GLU A 92 27.89 -7.06 0.57
C GLU A 92 28.26 -8.53 0.34
N ASP A 93 28.46 -9.31 1.41
CA ASP A 93 28.94 -10.69 1.30
C ASP A 93 27.81 -11.68 0.97
N GLN A 94 26.57 -11.38 1.36
CA GLN A 94 25.44 -12.31 1.23
C GLN A 94 24.24 -11.71 0.50
N GLY A 95 23.80 -10.51 0.88
CA GLY A 95 22.58 -9.88 0.36
C GLY A 95 22.65 -9.60 -1.15
N ARG A 96 23.55 -8.70 -1.57
CA ARG A 96 23.69 -8.27 -2.98
C ARG A 96 24.06 -9.42 -3.92
N PRO A 97 24.99 -10.34 -3.58
CA PRO A 97 25.31 -11.47 -4.45
C PRO A 97 24.10 -12.37 -4.71
N ARG A 98 23.30 -12.68 -3.67
CA ARG A 98 22.06 -13.46 -3.82
C ARG A 98 21.01 -12.73 -4.62
N LEU A 99 20.79 -11.43 -4.34
CA LEU A 99 19.87 -10.59 -5.10
C LEU A 99 20.20 -10.57 -6.58
N ARG A 100 21.47 -10.34 -6.92
CA ARG A 100 21.91 -10.33 -8.31
C ARG A 100 21.69 -11.68 -8.99
N SER A 101 22.01 -12.79 -8.32
CA SER A 101 21.77 -14.13 -8.87
C SER A 101 20.28 -14.35 -9.14
N LEU A 102 19.44 -14.09 -8.13
CA LEU A 102 18.01 -14.36 -8.22
C LEU A 102 17.29 -13.44 -9.20
N LEU A 103 17.70 -12.17 -9.32
CA LEU A 103 17.19 -11.27 -10.37
C LEU A 103 17.55 -11.78 -11.76
N ASN A 104 18.79 -12.25 -11.97
CA ASN A 104 19.20 -12.81 -13.26
C ASN A 104 18.38 -14.06 -13.61
N ASP A 105 18.15 -14.93 -12.63
CA ASP A 105 17.32 -16.12 -12.81
C ASP A 105 15.88 -15.72 -13.14
N ALA A 106 15.28 -14.83 -12.34
CA ALA A 106 13.91 -14.37 -12.55
C ALA A 106 13.69 -13.69 -13.91
N VAL A 107 14.67 -12.93 -14.40
CA VAL A 107 14.65 -12.33 -15.74
C VAL A 107 14.81 -13.39 -16.82
N SER A 108 15.80 -14.28 -16.70
CA SER A 108 16.07 -15.32 -17.71
C SER A 108 14.93 -16.31 -17.88
N GLN A 109 14.22 -16.60 -16.78
CA GLN A 109 13.07 -17.50 -16.74
C GLN A 109 11.73 -16.79 -17.07
N GLY A 110 11.75 -15.46 -17.27
CA GLY A 110 10.54 -14.68 -17.58
C GLY A 110 9.49 -14.67 -16.46
N TRP A 111 9.93 -14.72 -15.20
CA TRP A 111 9.04 -14.73 -14.04
C TRP A 111 8.48 -13.35 -13.70
N ILE A 112 9.24 -12.29 -13.98
CA ILE A 112 8.86 -10.91 -13.67
C ILE A 112 8.18 -10.29 -14.87
N ASN A 113 6.86 -10.08 -14.77
CA ASN A 113 6.03 -9.49 -15.81
C ASN A 113 5.34 -8.24 -15.27
N ALA A 114 6.15 -7.19 -15.06
CA ALA A 114 5.70 -5.93 -14.50
C ALA A 114 4.64 -5.23 -15.38
N ALA A 115 3.51 -4.91 -14.78
CA ALA A 115 2.45 -4.15 -15.41
C ALA A 115 1.74 -3.24 -14.40
N VAL A 116 1.22 -2.13 -14.91
CA VAL A 116 0.49 -1.14 -14.12
C VAL A 116 -0.75 -0.70 -14.89
N VAL A 117 -1.86 -0.57 -14.17
CA VAL A 117 -2.99 0.23 -14.60
C VAL A 117 -3.17 1.37 -13.63
N TYR A 118 -3.28 2.59 -14.15
CA TYR A 118 -3.41 3.79 -13.33
C TYR A 118 -4.30 4.79 -14.02
N GLY A 119 -4.83 5.75 -13.27
CA GLY A 119 -5.72 6.74 -13.83
C GLY A 119 -5.93 7.94 -12.93
N TYR A 120 -6.50 8.98 -13.53
CA TYR A 120 -6.88 10.21 -12.87
C TYR A 120 -8.37 10.44 -13.06
N PHE A 121 -9.06 10.88 -12.02
CA PHE A 121 -10.50 11.06 -12.04
C PHE A 121 -10.92 12.36 -11.34
N PRO A 122 -11.89 13.10 -11.91
CA PRO A 122 -12.46 14.26 -11.26
C PRO A 122 -13.20 13.82 -9.99
N CYS A 123 -13.00 14.55 -8.89
CA CYS A 123 -13.61 14.21 -7.62
C CYS A 123 -13.92 15.44 -6.74
N TYR A 124 -14.76 15.24 -5.74
CA TYR A 124 -14.89 16.16 -4.61
C TYR A 124 -15.17 15.35 -3.33
N SER A 125 -14.93 15.95 -2.16
CA SER A 125 -15.33 15.37 -0.88
C SER A 125 -16.73 15.81 -0.44
N GLU A 126 -17.46 14.91 0.20
CA GLU A 126 -18.77 15.15 0.82
C GLU A 126 -18.80 14.42 2.17
N GLY A 127 -18.51 15.14 3.25
CA GLY A 127 -18.29 14.54 4.57
C GLY A 127 -17.09 13.58 4.58
N ASN A 128 -17.33 12.31 4.89
CA ASN A 128 -16.30 11.27 4.92
C ASN A 128 -16.13 10.55 3.58
N ASP A 129 -16.85 11.00 2.55
CA ASP A 129 -16.84 10.37 1.24
C ASP A 129 -15.97 11.15 0.26
N LEU A 130 -15.32 10.41 -0.64
CA LEU A 130 -14.75 10.91 -1.87
C LEU A 130 -15.64 10.48 -3.03
N VAL A 131 -16.26 11.45 -3.68
CA VAL A 131 -17.17 11.25 -4.82
C VAL A 131 -16.38 11.38 -6.10
N ILE A 132 -16.43 10.35 -6.95
CA ILE A 132 -15.79 10.30 -8.26
C ILE A 132 -16.82 10.64 -9.32
N LEU A 133 -16.46 11.51 -10.26
CA LEU A 133 -17.35 11.94 -11.33
C LEU A 133 -17.02 11.25 -12.66
N HIS A 134 -18.04 11.16 -13.52
CA HIS A 134 -17.82 10.85 -14.93
C HIS A 134 -17.07 12.02 -15.60
N HIS A 135 -15.99 11.72 -16.31
CA HIS A 135 -15.18 12.74 -16.99
C HIS A 135 -15.61 12.97 -18.45
N GLU A 136 -16.45 12.10 -19.00
CA GLU A 136 -16.89 12.13 -20.39
C GLU A 136 -18.29 11.50 -20.58
N GLY A 137 -18.84 11.63 -21.79
CA GLY A 137 -20.16 11.09 -22.17
C GLY A 137 -21.35 11.92 -21.68
N GLU A 138 -22.56 11.38 -21.84
CA GLU A 138 -23.82 12.05 -21.45
C GLU A 138 -23.93 12.27 -19.93
N LYS A 139 -23.24 11.45 -19.14
CA LYS A 139 -23.19 11.52 -17.68
C LYS A 139 -22.07 12.43 -17.15
N LYS A 140 -21.34 13.14 -18.03
CA LYS A 140 -20.21 13.97 -17.61
C LYS A 140 -20.60 14.88 -16.43
N ASP A 141 -19.70 14.99 -15.46
CA ASP A 141 -19.85 15.74 -14.21
C ASP A 141 -20.89 15.16 -13.22
N SER A 142 -21.56 14.06 -13.54
CA SER A 142 -22.40 13.33 -12.59
C SER A 142 -21.58 12.37 -11.74
N GLU A 143 -22.10 12.04 -10.55
CA GLU A 143 -21.54 10.99 -9.68
C GLU A 143 -21.45 9.65 -10.44
N ARG A 144 -20.25 9.06 -10.43
CA ARG A 144 -19.94 7.73 -10.97
C ARG A 144 -19.84 6.72 -9.85
N LEU A 145 -18.98 6.99 -8.86
CA LEU A 145 -18.66 6.11 -7.75
C LEU A 145 -18.38 6.93 -6.48
N ARG A 146 -18.44 6.27 -5.33
CA ARG A 146 -18.21 6.88 -4.02
C ARG A 146 -17.35 5.98 -3.15
N PHE A 147 -16.30 6.52 -2.56
CA PHE A 147 -15.49 5.85 -1.54
C PHE A 147 -15.78 6.47 -0.18
N THR A 148 -16.14 5.67 0.82
CA THR A 148 -16.34 6.13 2.20
C THR A 148 -15.13 5.75 3.04
N PHE A 149 -14.55 6.73 3.73
CA PHE A 149 -13.36 6.51 4.55
C PHE A 149 -13.65 6.72 6.04
N PRO A 150 -12.96 5.99 6.93
CA PRO A 150 -13.07 6.25 8.36
C PRO A 150 -12.39 7.58 8.74
N ARG A 151 -12.92 8.21 9.79
CA ARG A 151 -12.36 9.43 10.38
C ARG A 151 -11.69 9.12 11.71
N GLN A 152 -10.49 9.65 11.92
CA GLN A 152 -9.81 9.58 13.21
C GLN A 152 -10.69 10.10 14.34
N ARG A 153 -10.79 9.33 15.42
CA ARG A 153 -11.57 9.72 16.60
C ARG A 153 -10.87 10.73 17.50
N ARG A 154 -9.54 10.86 17.36
CA ARG A 154 -8.66 11.71 18.16
C ARG A 154 -7.73 12.51 17.25
N ASP A 155 -6.85 13.29 17.87
CA ASP A 155 -5.85 14.10 17.19
C ASP A 155 -6.49 15.09 16.19
N ARG A 156 -5.99 15.12 14.95
CA ARG A 156 -6.45 16.04 13.90
C ARG A 156 -7.78 15.64 13.26
N ARG A 157 -8.37 14.50 13.65
CA ARG A 157 -9.62 13.96 13.07
C ARG A 157 -9.52 13.73 11.57
N LEU A 158 -8.36 13.29 11.07
CA LEU A 158 -8.13 13.09 9.63
C LEU A 158 -9.07 12.05 9.04
N CYS A 159 -9.52 12.33 7.82
CA CYS A 159 -10.19 11.41 6.91
C CYS A 159 -9.57 11.60 5.51
N LEU A 160 -9.46 10.54 4.71
CA LEU A 160 -8.86 10.66 3.37
C LEU A 160 -9.60 11.65 2.47
N SER A 161 -10.93 11.79 2.63
CA SER A 161 -11.73 12.76 1.88
C SER A 161 -11.30 14.21 2.15
N ASP A 162 -10.76 14.52 3.33
CA ASP A 162 -10.42 15.89 3.73
C ASP A 162 -9.29 16.50 2.89
N PHE A 163 -8.46 15.67 2.27
CA PHE A 163 -7.35 16.10 1.41
C PHE A 163 -7.77 16.56 0.02
N PHE A 164 -9.07 16.48 -0.31
CA PHE A 164 -9.64 16.91 -1.59
C PHE A 164 -10.61 18.08 -1.39
N LYS A 165 -10.79 18.91 -2.42
CA LYS A 165 -11.81 19.98 -2.41
C LYS A 165 -13.19 19.43 -2.07
N SER A 166 -13.92 20.10 -1.18
CA SER A 166 -15.28 19.66 -0.84
C SER A 166 -16.29 20.21 -1.81
N LYS A 167 -17.46 19.56 -1.86
CA LYS A 167 -18.61 19.98 -2.64
C LYS A 167 -18.98 21.45 -2.40
N GLU A 168 -18.90 21.93 -1.16
CA GLU A 168 -19.24 23.30 -0.78
C GLU A 168 -18.25 24.34 -1.33
N SER A 169 -17.02 23.93 -1.65
CA SER A 169 -16.03 24.83 -2.28
C SER A 169 -16.40 25.19 -3.71
N GLY A 170 -17.29 24.43 -4.36
CA GLY A 170 -17.64 24.58 -5.78
C GLY A 170 -16.50 24.22 -6.75
N GLN A 171 -15.39 23.68 -6.25
CA GLN A 171 -14.24 23.26 -7.06
C GLN A 171 -14.22 21.74 -7.21
N ILE A 172 -13.87 21.27 -8.41
CA ILE A 172 -13.62 19.85 -8.69
C ILE A 172 -12.12 19.60 -8.55
N ASP A 173 -11.76 18.71 -7.64
CA ASP A 173 -10.40 18.23 -7.45
C ASP A 173 -10.12 17.02 -8.35
N VAL A 174 -8.92 16.45 -8.22
CA VAL A 174 -8.51 15.25 -8.94
C VAL A 174 -7.88 14.25 -7.97
N VAL A 175 -8.25 12.98 -8.14
CA VAL A 175 -7.64 11.85 -7.45
C VAL A 175 -7.00 10.90 -8.46
N ALA A 176 -5.90 10.27 -8.07
CA ALA A 176 -5.29 9.20 -8.84
C ALA A 176 -5.44 7.86 -8.12
N PHE A 177 -5.52 6.78 -8.90
CA PHE A 177 -5.49 5.41 -8.41
C PHE A 177 -4.52 4.59 -9.25
N HIS A 178 -3.96 3.53 -8.68
CA HIS A 178 -3.18 2.56 -9.42
C HIS A 178 -3.37 1.13 -8.89
N VAL A 179 -3.16 0.17 -9.78
CA VAL A 179 -2.88 -1.24 -9.47
C VAL A 179 -1.59 -1.61 -10.19
N VAL A 180 -0.64 -2.17 -9.47
CA VAL A 180 0.60 -2.71 -10.03
C VAL A 180 0.66 -4.21 -9.80
N THR A 181 1.38 -4.93 -10.66
CA THR A 181 1.57 -6.38 -10.52
C THR A 181 2.91 -6.83 -11.08
N MET A 182 3.47 -7.91 -10.51
CA MET A 182 4.58 -8.68 -11.11
C MET A 182 4.10 -9.76 -12.07
N GLY A 183 2.79 -9.92 -12.23
CA GLY A 183 2.16 -10.91 -13.11
C GLY A 183 2.15 -12.32 -12.53
N GLN A 184 1.36 -13.20 -13.16
CA GLN A 184 1.07 -14.54 -12.65
C GLN A 184 2.28 -15.49 -12.64
N SER A 185 3.28 -15.23 -13.48
CA SER A 185 4.42 -16.13 -13.72
C SER A 185 5.28 -16.35 -12.47
N VAL A 186 5.50 -15.31 -11.66
CA VAL A 186 6.26 -15.45 -10.40
C VAL A 186 5.49 -16.28 -9.37
N SER A 187 4.17 -16.12 -9.29
CA SER A 187 3.33 -16.94 -8.40
C SER A 187 3.32 -18.42 -8.82
N GLN A 188 3.37 -18.70 -10.13
CA GLN A 188 3.51 -20.08 -10.62
C GLN A 188 4.90 -20.66 -10.31
N ALA A 189 5.95 -19.85 -10.43
CA ALA A 189 7.31 -20.27 -10.10
C ALA A 189 7.46 -20.59 -8.61
N THR A 190 6.96 -19.72 -7.72
CA THR A 190 6.97 -19.97 -6.28
C THR A 190 6.13 -21.19 -5.92
N ALA A 191 4.94 -21.38 -6.52
CA ALA A 191 4.14 -22.58 -6.29
C ALA A 191 4.87 -23.88 -6.69
N LYS A 192 5.64 -23.87 -7.79
CA LYS A 192 6.47 -25.02 -8.21
C LYS A 192 7.57 -25.33 -7.20
N LEU A 193 8.31 -24.31 -6.74
CA LEU A 193 9.35 -24.47 -5.71
C LEU A 193 8.75 -25.04 -4.41
N PHE A 194 7.60 -24.53 -3.99
CA PHE A 194 6.89 -25.02 -2.82
C PHE A 194 6.49 -26.50 -2.96
N ALA A 195 5.91 -26.88 -4.11
CA ALA A 195 5.52 -28.27 -4.38
C ALA A 195 6.72 -29.23 -4.47
N ALA A 196 7.89 -28.73 -4.86
CA ALA A 196 9.14 -29.49 -4.87
C ALA A 196 9.82 -29.61 -3.49
N ASN A 197 9.25 -29.00 -2.45
CA ASN A 197 9.86 -28.84 -1.11
C ASN A 197 11.16 -28.01 -1.11
N GLU A 198 11.35 -27.14 -2.11
CA GLU A 198 12.44 -26.18 -2.21
C GLU A 198 12.08 -24.89 -1.45
N TYR A 199 11.85 -25.03 -0.14
CA TYR A 199 11.25 -23.96 0.68
C TYR A 199 12.11 -22.72 0.80
N ARG A 200 13.44 -22.87 0.76
CA ARG A 200 14.34 -21.72 0.87
C ARG A 200 14.25 -20.87 -0.40
N GLU A 201 14.39 -21.49 -1.55
CA GLU A 201 14.28 -20.87 -2.87
C GLU A 201 12.90 -20.26 -3.06
N TYR A 202 11.84 -20.96 -2.62
CA TYR A 202 10.48 -20.44 -2.56
C TYR A 202 10.39 -19.14 -1.77
N LEU A 203 10.88 -19.12 -0.52
CA LEU A 203 10.83 -17.94 0.33
C LEU A 203 11.68 -16.80 -0.23
N GLU A 204 12.85 -17.09 -0.79
CA GLU A 204 13.74 -16.10 -1.38
C GLU A 204 13.07 -15.44 -2.62
N LEU A 205 12.49 -16.23 -3.53
CA LEU A 205 11.77 -15.73 -4.72
C LEU A 205 10.49 -15.00 -4.35
N HIS A 206 9.68 -15.55 -3.44
CA HIS A 206 8.48 -14.88 -2.97
C HIS A 206 8.82 -13.54 -2.34
N GLY A 207 9.79 -13.50 -1.43
CA GLY A 207 10.28 -12.27 -0.80
C GLY A 207 10.75 -11.22 -1.80
N LEU A 208 11.52 -11.64 -2.81
CA LEU A 208 11.94 -10.75 -3.89
C LEU A 208 10.74 -10.20 -4.67
N SER A 209 9.77 -11.05 -5.01
CA SER A 209 8.60 -10.65 -5.78
C SER A 209 7.70 -9.64 -5.04
N VAL A 210 7.56 -9.78 -3.72
CA VAL A 210 6.86 -8.83 -2.86
C VAL A 210 7.58 -7.48 -2.88
N GLN A 211 8.90 -7.45 -2.67
CA GLN A 211 9.66 -6.21 -2.65
C GLN A 211 9.73 -5.53 -4.02
N LEU A 212 9.79 -6.29 -5.11
CA LEU A 212 9.70 -5.74 -6.47
C LEU A 212 8.30 -5.17 -6.77
N THR A 213 7.24 -5.74 -6.19
CA THR A 213 5.88 -5.18 -6.30
C THR A 213 5.81 -3.81 -5.62
N GLU A 214 6.36 -3.69 -4.41
CA GLU A 214 6.44 -2.41 -3.68
C GLU A 214 7.33 -1.38 -4.40
N ALA A 215 8.48 -1.81 -4.92
CA ALA A 215 9.37 -0.95 -5.68
C ALA A 215 8.69 -0.44 -6.96
N LEU A 216 7.92 -1.28 -7.66
CA LEU A 216 7.11 -0.86 -8.81
C LEU A 216 6.01 0.13 -8.38
N ALA A 217 5.36 -0.10 -7.24
CA ALA A 217 4.34 0.80 -6.71
C ALA A 217 4.92 2.19 -6.40
N GLU A 218 6.09 2.26 -5.76
CA GLU A 218 6.76 3.53 -5.47
C GLU A 218 7.29 4.20 -6.74
N HIS A 219 7.86 3.44 -7.67
CA HIS A 219 8.29 3.96 -8.98
C HIS A 219 7.11 4.60 -9.73
N TRP A 220 5.96 3.93 -9.75
CA TRP A 220 4.77 4.47 -10.41
C TRP A 220 4.17 5.66 -9.66
N HIS A 221 4.25 5.66 -8.33
CA HIS A 221 3.84 6.81 -7.52
C HIS A 221 4.72 8.03 -7.80
N ALA A 222 6.04 7.87 -7.90
CA ALA A 222 6.97 8.94 -8.29
C ALA A 222 6.64 9.48 -9.69
N ARG A 223 6.33 8.60 -10.64
CA ARG A 223 5.86 9.00 -11.97
C ARG A 223 4.57 9.83 -11.89
N ILE A 224 3.59 9.41 -11.09
CA ILE A 224 2.34 10.16 -10.90
C ILE A 224 2.63 11.54 -10.29
N ARG A 225 3.49 11.64 -9.27
CA ARG A 225 3.92 12.93 -8.71
C ARG A 225 4.56 13.82 -9.79
N SER A 226 5.42 13.25 -10.64
CA SER A 226 6.00 13.97 -11.78
C SER A 226 4.95 14.43 -12.79
N GLU A 227 3.98 13.59 -13.13
CA GLU A 227 2.87 13.92 -14.05
C GLU A 227 1.97 15.03 -13.48
N LEU A 228 1.87 15.14 -12.14
CA LEU A 228 1.17 16.22 -11.43
C LEU A 228 2.01 17.48 -11.21
N GLY A 229 3.29 17.48 -11.60
CA GLY A 229 4.19 18.62 -11.46
C GLY A 229 4.88 18.74 -10.09
N PHE A 230 4.93 17.67 -9.29
CA PHE A 230 5.50 17.67 -7.93
C PHE A 230 6.83 16.94 -7.79
N ALA A 231 7.47 16.52 -8.90
CA ALA A 231 8.76 15.84 -8.85
C ALA A 231 9.89 16.66 -8.18
N SER A 232 9.77 18.00 -8.16
CA SER A 232 10.74 18.86 -7.47
C SER A 232 10.70 18.76 -5.95
N ASP A 233 9.61 18.23 -5.40
CA ASP A 233 9.36 18.11 -3.96
C ASP A 233 9.83 16.75 -3.41
N ASP A 234 10.28 15.85 -4.29
CA ASP A 234 10.81 14.54 -3.93
C ASP A 234 12.24 14.68 -3.35
N SER A 235 12.51 13.93 -2.29
CA SER A 235 13.87 13.77 -1.79
C SER A 235 14.77 13.11 -2.83
N ARG A 236 16.05 13.47 -2.78
CA ARG A 236 17.10 12.84 -3.59
C ARG A 236 17.56 11.52 -3.02
N GLU A 237 17.28 11.27 -1.73
CA GLU A 237 17.71 10.08 -1.01
C GLU A 237 16.59 9.05 -0.98
N LEU A 238 16.86 7.83 -1.43
CA LEU A 238 15.86 6.76 -1.46
C LEU A 238 15.31 6.45 -0.06
N SER A 239 16.16 6.49 0.97
CA SER A 239 15.71 6.25 2.35
C SER A 239 14.65 7.25 2.79
N GLU A 240 14.79 8.51 2.39
CA GLU A 240 13.78 9.53 2.68
C GLU A 240 12.53 9.30 1.86
N ILE A 241 12.64 8.91 0.57
CA ILE A 241 11.47 8.52 -0.24
C ILE A 241 10.69 7.38 0.42
N LEU A 242 11.37 6.34 0.90
CA LEU A 242 10.75 5.23 1.62
C LEU A 242 10.05 5.68 2.92
N ASP A 243 10.55 6.75 3.56
CA ASP A 243 9.96 7.42 4.72
C ASP A 243 8.98 8.55 4.36
N GLN A 244 8.40 8.55 3.15
CA GLN A 244 7.48 9.58 2.64
C GLN A 244 8.10 10.98 2.50
N GLY A 245 9.38 11.07 2.15
CA GLY A 245 10.12 12.30 1.83
C GLY A 245 9.74 12.89 0.47
N TYR A 246 8.45 13.02 0.21
CA TYR A 246 7.85 13.61 -0.97
C TYR A 246 6.51 14.27 -0.61
N ARG A 247 5.96 15.05 -1.54
CA ARG A 247 4.61 15.62 -1.43
C ARG A 247 3.54 14.55 -1.68
N GLY A 248 2.46 14.60 -0.90
CA GLY A 248 1.34 13.67 -1.02
C GLY A 248 1.61 12.31 -0.37
N SER A 249 0.69 11.36 -0.58
CA SER A 249 0.81 10.00 -0.07
C SER A 249 0.00 9.02 -0.93
N ARG A 250 0.48 7.77 -1.02
CA ARG A 250 -0.31 6.63 -1.53
C ARG A 250 -0.88 5.87 -0.34
N TYR A 251 -2.12 5.39 -0.42
CA TYR A 251 -2.74 4.57 0.62
C TYR A 251 -3.32 3.32 0.00
N SER A 252 -2.83 2.16 0.45
CA SER A 252 -3.33 0.87 -0.01
C SER A 252 -4.55 0.43 0.78
N PHE A 253 -5.54 -0.13 0.09
CA PHE A 253 -6.75 -0.64 0.73
C PHE A 253 -6.41 -1.78 1.70
N GLY A 254 -7.09 -1.82 2.84
CA GLY A 254 -6.77 -2.72 3.96
C GLY A 254 -5.78 -2.15 4.98
N TYR A 255 -5.14 -1.01 4.68
CA TYR A 255 -4.23 -0.32 5.61
C TYR A 255 -4.98 0.67 6.53
N PRO A 256 -4.36 1.14 7.64
CA PRO A 256 -5.05 1.88 8.69
C PRO A 256 -5.84 3.14 8.28
N ALA A 257 -5.49 3.78 7.15
CA ALA A 257 -6.22 4.96 6.64
C ALA A 257 -7.44 4.60 5.77
N CYS A 258 -7.45 3.42 5.15
CA CYS A 258 -8.55 2.88 4.33
C CYS A 258 -8.68 1.36 4.57
N PRO A 259 -9.09 0.94 5.77
CA PRO A 259 -9.04 -0.46 6.20
C PRO A 259 -10.08 -1.36 5.53
N ASP A 260 -11.08 -0.78 4.87
CA ASP A 260 -12.12 -1.53 4.17
C ASP A 260 -11.58 -2.06 2.83
N LEU A 261 -11.35 -3.36 2.75
CA LEU A 261 -10.95 -4.04 1.53
C LEU A 261 -12.08 -4.08 0.49
N GLY A 262 -13.35 -3.98 0.89
CA GLY A 262 -14.49 -3.95 -0.03
C GLY A 262 -14.41 -2.78 -1.02
N ALA A 263 -13.73 -1.70 -0.63
CA ALA A 263 -13.46 -0.55 -1.49
C ALA A 263 -12.62 -0.88 -2.75
N GLN A 264 -11.94 -2.04 -2.77
CA GLN A 264 -11.27 -2.52 -3.98
C GLN A 264 -12.25 -2.79 -5.14
N VAL A 265 -13.54 -3.05 -4.88
CA VAL A 265 -14.55 -3.21 -5.92
C VAL A 265 -14.69 -1.92 -6.75
N GLN A 266 -14.88 -0.77 -6.08
CA GLN A 266 -14.94 0.52 -6.80
C GLN A 266 -13.63 0.83 -7.53
N LEU A 267 -12.48 0.51 -6.93
CA LEU A 267 -11.19 0.71 -7.58
C LEU A 267 -11.04 -0.15 -8.85
N CYS A 268 -11.46 -1.42 -8.80
CA CYS A 268 -11.43 -2.31 -9.96
C CYS A 268 -12.40 -1.85 -11.05
N GLU A 269 -13.57 -1.29 -10.71
CA GLU A 269 -14.49 -0.70 -11.69
C GLU A 269 -13.89 0.55 -12.37
N LEU A 270 -13.10 1.34 -11.66
CA LEU A 270 -12.42 2.51 -12.24
C LEU A 270 -11.27 2.13 -13.16
N LEU A 271 -10.47 1.16 -12.74
CA LEU A 271 -9.19 0.85 -13.35
C LEU A 271 -9.22 -0.36 -14.28
N GLU A 272 -10.20 -1.26 -14.20
CA GLU A 272 -10.26 -2.48 -15.01
C GLU A 272 -8.91 -3.24 -15.01
N PRO A 273 -8.45 -3.75 -13.85
CA PRO A 273 -7.13 -4.34 -13.69
C PRO A 273 -6.99 -5.73 -14.34
N ASP A 274 -8.09 -6.34 -14.79
CA ASP A 274 -8.09 -7.53 -15.65
C ASP A 274 -7.30 -7.28 -16.94
N ARG A 275 -7.24 -6.03 -17.41
CA ARG A 275 -6.41 -5.61 -18.57
C ARG A 275 -4.92 -5.85 -18.35
N ILE A 276 -4.45 -5.96 -17.10
CA ILE A 276 -3.08 -6.35 -16.72
C ILE A 276 -3.00 -7.75 -16.10
N GLY A 277 -4.08 -8.55 -16.19
CA GLY A 277 -4.15 -9.90 -15.65
C GLY A 277 -4.30 -9.96 -14.13
N VAL A 278 -4.81 -8.88 -13.52
CA VAL A 278 -5.14 -8.84 -12.09
C VAL A 278 -6.64 -8.97 -11.90
N GLU A 279 -7.06 -9.95 -11.11
CA GLU A 279 -8.45 -10.22 -10.76
C GLU A 279 -8.69 -9.91 -9.27
N LEU A 280 -9.94 -9.66 -8.91
CA LEU A 280 -10.38 -9.46 -7.53
C LEU A 280 -11.12 -10.72 -7.06
N SER A 281 -10.69 -11.34 -5.96
CA SER A 281 -11.39 -12.48 -5.37
C SER A 281 -12.68 -12.07 -4.66
N ASP A 282 -13.48 -13.07 -4.27
CA ASP A 282 -14.68 -12.91 -3.45
C ASP A 282 -14.36 -12.26 -2.09
N GLU A 283 -13.16 -12.49 -1.54
CA GLU A 283 -12.65 -11.85 -0.32
C GLU A 283 -11.95 -10.51 -0.56
N PHE A 284 -12.13 -9.92 -1.75
CA PHE A 284 -11.55 -8.65 -2.16
C PHE A 284 -10.02 -8.64 -2.18
N GLN A 285 -9.35 -9.76 -2.44
CA GLN A 285 -7.89 -9.81 -2.61
C GLN A 285 -7.53 -9.71 -4.10
N LEU A 286 -6.38 -9.08 -4.39
CA LEU A 286 -5.85 -9.03 -5.75
C LEU A 286 -5.14 -10.33 -6.08
N HIS A 287 -5.41 -10.88 -7.26
CA HIS A 287 -4.76 -12.07 -7.79
C HIS A 287 -4.11 -11.75 -9.14
N PRO A 288 -2.81 -12.03 -9.35
CA PRO A 288 -1.89 -12.67 -8.41
C PRO A 288 -1.59 -11.82 -7.17
N GLU A 289 -1.22 -12.47 -6.07
CA GLU A 289 -0.89 -11.85 -4.77
C GLU A 289 0.24 -10.82 -4.89
N GLN A 290 1.15 -10.99 -5.86
CA GLN A 290 2.21 -10.04 -6.18
C GLN A 290 1.64 -8.84 -6.94
N SER A 291 0.62 -8.22 -6.36
CA SER A 291 -0.06 -7.03 -6.84
C SER A 291 -0.41 -6.15 -5.65
N THR A 292 -0.40 -4.83 -5.85
CA THR A 292 -0.89 -3.87 -4.85
C THR A 292 -1.67 -2.76 -5.53
N SER A 293 -2.63 -2.20 -4.80
CA SER A 293 -3.44 -1.08 -5.24
C SER A 293 -3.29 0.10 -4.28
N ALA A 294 -3.53 1.32 -4.77
CA ALA A 294 -3.64 2.47 -3.89
C ALA A 294 -4.51 3.58 -4.46
N ILE A 295 -5.08 4.36 -3.54
CA ILE A 295 -5.47 5.76 -3.79
C ILE A 295 -4.24 6.66 -3.59
N ILE A 296 -4.05 7.62 -4.48
CA ILE A 296 -2.94 8.58 -4.43
C ILE A 296 -3.52 9.97 -4.17
N VAL A 297 -3.06 10.56 -3.07
CA VAL A 297 -3.48 11.86 -2.57
C VAL A 297 -2.35 12.85 -2.80
N HIS A 298 -2.62 13.92 -3.55
CA HIS A 298 -1.61 14.92 -3.94
C HIS A 298 -1.41 16.04 -2.91
N HIS A 299 -2.28 16.12 -1.90
CA HIS A 299 -2.27 17.19 -0.90
C HIS A 299 -0.95 17.22 -0.12
N PRO A 300 -0.31 18.39 0.09
CA PRO A 300 1.00 18.47 0.75
C PRO A 300 1.00 17.98 2.20
N GLU A 301 -0.13 18.09 2.90
CA GLU A 301 -0.27 17.56 4.27
C GLU A 301 -0.58 16.05 4.35
N ALA A 302 -0.78 15.37 3.22
CA ALA A 302 -1.09 13.94 3.24
C ALA A 302 0.14 13.13 3.69
N LYS A 303 -0.01 12.40 4.79
CA LYS A 303 0.97 11.44 5.34
C LYS A 303 0.24 10.22 5.88
N TYR A 304 0.95 9.13 6.16
CA TYR A 304 0.33 7.97 6.78
C TYR A 304 -0.28 8.33 8.14
N PHE A 305 -1.52 7.91 8.36
CA PHE A 305 -2.23 8.05 9.61
C PHE A 305 -3.08 6.79 9.85
N ASN A 306 -3.46 6.57 11.10
CA ASN A 306 -4.36 5.50 11.49
C ASN A 306 -5.73 6.10 11.82
N ALA A 307 -6.77 5.67 11.12
CA ALA A 307 -8.13 6.16 11.31
C ALA A 307 -8.87 5.50 12.49
N ASN A 308 -8.35 4.40 13.03
CA ASN A 308 -8.97 3.61 14.11
C ASN A 308 -8.62 4.12 15.52
#